data_AF-A0A540WCB5-F1
#
_entry.id   AF-A0A540WCB5-F1
#
_cell.length_a   1.000
_cell.length_b   1.000
_cell.length_c   1.000
_cell.angle_alpha   90.00
_cell.angle_beta   90.00
_cell.angle_gamma   90.00
#
_symmetry.space_group_name_H-M   'P 1'
#
loop_
_entity.id
_entity.type
_entity.pdbx_description
1 polymer ?
#
loop_
_entity_poly.entity_id
_entity_poly.type
_entity_poly.pdbx_seq_one_letter_code
_entity_poly.pdbx_strand_id
1 'polypeptide(L)'
;MVRTHRPAGAVLGGAGADPAHRVVRARRDPQLTRTHHPAVRLADAGRATGGPVTSYQRVENQRLCDWASPTNCITSTSCTATNNGLGDNLDAIGKPWKQYIQSQTSNCQTTSSGNYENDDAPFYYAAKMKNDTTYCAAHWQPLPQLLDTDLKSTATTPAFVWADADSCYDMENCGIASGDTWLSQTLPTLFKSPAWTQQKSLLIVTWDEDGSNAPGGFGPGQTNQVATVVVGSQGTVKAGYQDAKRYDHYSTARVIEGALGLTATMTNNDKWATPYNEVFTSTGSTGGNTVTVTNPGAQSATVGTAASLQLTATDSDPSRTLSYTATGLPAGLSMSADGLISGTPTAAGSSTVTVTGTDATGAWGHPRPTAGGGSAGFTYGISSDDSGSAYTLPIANPDAETDTCGSGSGGGGYPVQGWTATANQPQQVCYGSPTYPTAAQGPQAPAAPGDAFFDGGPYASSQMTQTVDVTGQATQIGTGTLPYTLSGWLGGYSTQGDNVGVVATFLDASGASLGTATLAPVTPAQRNNRTELIQEQATGTVPVGTASVQFTASFTRQAGTDDDGYLGDLSMSFGS
;
A
#
# COMPACT_ATOMS: atom_id res chain seq x y z
N MET A 1 -6.18 -7.11 -31.43
CA MET A 1 -7.37 -7.59 -30.71
C MET A 1 -8.51 -7.57 -31.70
N VAL A 2 -9.21 -8.70 -31.84
CA VAL A 2 -10.42 -8.81 -32.66
C VAL A 2 -11.59 -8.95 -31.71
N ARG A 3 -12.55 -8.03 -31.77
CA ARG A 3 -13.79 -8.10 -30.99
C ARG A 3 -14.93 -8.58 -31.89
N THR A 4 -15.85 -9.29 -31.25
CA THR A 4 -17.09 -9.83 -31.81
C THR A 4 -18.18 -9.66 -30.74
N HIS A 5 -19.41 -9.40 -31.14
CA HIS A 5 -20.57 -9.20 -30.27
C HIS A 5 -21.40 -10.47 -30.03
N ARG A 6 -22.39 -10.37 -29.14
CA ARG A 6 -23.24 -11.43 -28.57
C ARG A 6 -23.48 -12.65 -29.48
N PRO A 7 -23.20 -13.90 -29.04
CA PRO A 7 -23.66 -15.08 -29.75
C PRO A 7 -25.16 -15.33 -29.50
N ALA A 8 -25.99 -15.28 -30.55
CA ALA A 8 -27.40 -15.65 -30.44
C ALA A 8 -27.60 -17.16 -30.10
N GLY A 9 -27.95 -17.45 -28.85
CA GLY A 9 -28.66 -18.65 -28.40
C GLY A 9 -27.87 -19.96 -28.24
N ALA A 10 -27.35 -20.24 -27.04
CA ALA A 10 -27.13 -21.61 -26.55
C ALA A 10 -27.16 -21.67 -25.01
N VAL A 11 -28.14 -22.39 -24.44
CA VAL A 11 -28.35 -22.57 -22.98
C VAL A 11 -27.58 -23.79 -22.47
N LEU A 12 -26.84 -23.66 -21.36
CA LEU A 12 -26.26 -24.79 -20.62
C LEU A 12 -26.91 -24.90 -19.22
N GLY A 13 -27.71 -25.95 -19.01
CA GLY A 13 -28.42 -26.23 -17.76
C GLY A 13 -27.60 -27.09 -16.78
N GLY A 14 -27.70 -26.78 -15.48
CA GLY A 14 -27.03 -27.48 -14.39
C GLY A 14 -27.82 -28.65 -13.79
N ALA A 15 -27.13 -29.56 -13.10
CA ALA A 15 -27.76 -30.57 -12.22
C ALA A 15 -26.84 -30.98 -11.04
N GLY A 16 -27.37 -30.74 -9.84
CA GLY A 16 -27.52 -31.66 -8.67
C GLY A 16 -26.41 -32.64 -8.25
N ALA A 17 -26.09 -32.60 -6.96
CA ALA A 17 -25.14 -33.43 -6.20
C ALA A 17 -25.61 -34.85 -5.85
N ASP A 18 -24.68 -35.81 -5.70
CA ASP A 18 -24.52 -36.71 -4.52
C ASP A 18 -23.17 -37.50 -4.56
N PRO A 19 -22.58 -37.96 -3.43
CA PRO A 19 -21.17 -38.33 -3.29
C PRO A 19 -20.89 -39.85 -3.21
N ALA A 20 -19.68 -40.28 -3.62
CA ALA A 20 -18.83 -41.27 -2.90
C ALA A 20 -17.61 -41.73 -3.75
N HIS A 21 -16.42 -41.39 -3.26
CA HIS A 21 -15.12 -42.08 -3.29
C HIS A 21 -14.63 -42.95 -4.49
N ARG A 22 -13.49 -42.46 -5.02
CA ARG A 22 -12.21 -43.14 -5.35
C ARG A 22 -11.92 -43.65 -6.79
N VAL A 23 -11.09 -42.82 -7.44
CA VAL A 23 -9.81 -43.14 -8.14
C VAL A 23 -9.87 -43.70 -9.59
N VAL A 24 -9.58 -42.75 -10.50
CA VAL A 24 -8.78 -42.85 -11.75
C VAL A 24 -9.29 -43.75 -12.87
N ARG A 25 -10.03 -43.11 -13.80
CA ARG A 25 -9.85 -43.17 -15.26
C ARG A 25 -10.63 -42.02 -15.87
N ALA A 26 -9.94 -41.04 -16.45
CA ALA A 26 -10.60 -39.97 -17.20
C ALA A 26 -11.34 -40.58 -18.41
N ARG A 27 -12.67 -40.69 -18.29
CA ARG A 27 -13.56 -41.14 -19.37
C ARG A 27 -13.69 -40.00 -20.39
N ARG A 28 -13.50 -40.35 -21.67
CA ARG A 28 -14.05 -39.59 -22.80
C ARG A 28 -15.57 -39.52 -22.61
N ASP A 29 -16.15 -38.34 -22.64
CA ASP A 29 -17.61 -38.17 -22.71
C ASP A 29 -18.07 -38.10 -24.19
N PRO A 30 -19.08 -38.89 -24.64
CA PRO A 30 -19.33 -39.17 -26.07
C PRO A 30 -20.35 -38.26 -26.78
N GLN A 31 -20.64 -37.03 -26.31
CA GLN A 31 -21.72 -36.19 -26.88
C GLN A 31 -21.25 -34.90 -27.61
N LEU A 32 -19.96 -34.79 -27.97
CA LEU A 32 -19.40 -33.63 -28.67
C LEU A 32 -19.01 -33.98 -30.13
N THR A 33 -19.99 -33.95 -31.04
CA THR A 33 -19.77 -34.20 -32.47
C THR A 33 -19.30 -32.94 -33.21
N ARG A 34 -17.98 -32.89 -33.43
CA ARG A 34 -17.15 -32.35 -34.54
C ARG A 34 -17.59 -31.25 -35.54
N THR A 35 -18.81 -30.72 -35.61
CA THR A 35 -19.23 -29.93 -36.80
C THR A 35 -19.63 -28.47 -36.60
N HIS A 36 -19.77 -27.94 -35.38
CA HIS A 36 -20.42 -26.62 -35.18
C HIS A 36 -19.70 -25.63 -34.23
N HIS A 37 -18.43 -25.84 -33.88
CA HIS A 37 -17.69 -24.89 -33.02
C HIS A 37 -16.70 -24.01 -33.82
N PRO A 38 -16.77 -22.66 -33.71
CA PRO A 38 -15.79 -21.74 -34.31
C PRO A 38 -14.35 -21.99 -33.79
N ALA A 39 -14.23 -22.49 -32.56
CA ALA A 39 -12.97 -22.97 -31.96
C ALA A 39 -12.30 -24.12 -32.74
N VAL A 40 -13.07 -24.97 -33.41
CA VAL A 40 -12.55 -26.14 -34.16
C VAL A 40 -12.05 -25.72 -35.55
N ARG A 41 -12.70 -24.75 -36.20
CA ARG A 41 -12.27 -24.26 -37.53
C ARG A 41 -11.17 -23.22 -37.48
N LEU A 42 -11.09 -22.36 -36.45
CA LEU A 42 -9.88 -21.58 -36.21
C LEU A 42 -8.66 -22.50 -36.03
N ALA A 43 -8.82 -23.64 -35.33
CA ALA A 43 -7.77 -24.64 -35.18
C ALA A 43 -7.35 -25.33 -36.49
N ASP A 44 -8.28 -25.47 -37.45
CA ASP A 44 -7.96 -25.99 -38.78
C ASP A 44 -7.31 -24.94 -39.70
N ALA A 45 -7.67 -23.66 -39.59
CA ALA A 45 -7.02 -22.55 -40.32
C ALA A 45 -5.58 -22.28 -39.84
N GLY A 46 -5.33 -22.40 -38.53
CA GLY A 46 -3.98 -22.37 -37.97
C GLY A 46 -3.16 -23.61 -38.38
N ARG A 47 -3.75 -24.81 -38.39
CA ARG A 47 -3.07 -26.04 -38.86
C ARG A 47 -2.65 -25.99 -40.32
N ALA A 48 -3.41 -25.33 -41.21
CA ALA A 48 -3.06 -25.19 -42.62
C ALA A 48 -1.88 -24.22 -42.89
N THR A 49 -1.52 -23.39 -41.90
CA THR A 49 -0.46 -22.36 -42.01
C THR A 49 0.65 -22.49 -40.96
N GLY A 50 0.65 -23.57 -40.16
CA GLY A 50 1.67 -23.82 -39.13
C GLY A 50 1.50 -23.03 -37.83
N GLY A 51 0.37 -22.35 -37.63
CA GLY A 51 0.05 -21.61 -36.41
C GLY A 51 -0.83 -22.43 -35.43
N PRO A 52 -0.43 -22.63 -34.17
CA PRO A 52 -1.29 -23.30 -33.19
C PRO A 52 -2.42 -22.38 -32.70
N VAL A 53 -3.66 -22.89 -32.65
CA VAL A 53 -4.83 -22.18 -32.10
C VAL A 53 -5.27 -22.80 -30.79
N THR A 54 -5.71 -21.94 -29.88
CA THR A 54 -6.08 -22.30 -28.52
C THR A 54 -7.38 -21.60 -28.11
N SER A 55 -8.43 -22.37 -27.79
CA SER A 55 -9.75 -21.85 -27.39
C SER A 55 -9.91 -21.82 -25.86
N TYR A 56 -10.38 -20.70 -25.30
CA TYR A 56 -10.74 -20.56 -23.89
C TYR A 56 -12.17 -20.00 -23.70
N GLN A 57 -12.79 -20.28 -22.55
CA GLN A 57 -14.24 -20.11 -22.30
C GLN A 57 -14.62 -19.22 -21.10
N ARG A 58 -13.75 -18.38 -20.51
CA ARG A 58 -14.20 -17.61 -19.33
C ARG A 58 -13.56 -16.24 -19.10
N VAL A 59 -14.09 -15.20 -19.74
CA VAL A 59 -13.86 -13.82 -19.31
C VAL A 59 -15.16 -13.27 -18.72
N GLU A 60 -15.10 -12.70 -17.51
CA GLU A 60 -16.25 -12.04 -16.85
C GLU A 60 -16.08 -10.52 -16.93
N ASN A 61 -17.11 -9.79 -17.39
CA ASN A 61 -17.00 -8.37 -17.71
C ASN A 61 -17.06 -7.45 -16.47
N GLN A 62 -16.27 -6.35 -16.46
CA GLN A 62 -16.78 -5.07 -15.98
C GLN A 62 -16.61 -3.97 -17.05
N ARG A 63 -17.73 -3.65 -17.69
CA ARG A 63 -18.10 -2.44 -18.43
C ARG A 63 -16.96 -1.62 -19.04
N LEU A 64 -16.57 -1.97 -20.27
CA LEU A 64 -16.08 -0.99 -21.24
C LEU A 64 -17.31 -0.45 -21.99
N CYS A 65 -17.98 0.52 -21.34
CA CYS A 65 -19.09 1.34 -21.86
C CYS A 65 -20.36 0.56 -22.24
N ASP A 66 -21.36 0.54 -21.34
CA ASP A 66 -22.68 0.02 -21.68
C ASP A 66 -23.81 1.02 -21.36
N TRP A 67 -24.80 0.97 -22.23
CA TRP A 67 -25.89 1.89 -22.52
C TRP A 67 -26.85 2.19 -21.37
N ALA A 68 -27.17 3.48 -21.22
CA ALA A 68 -28.41 3.94 -20.57
C ALA A 68 -28.98 5.23 -21.21
N SER A 69 -28.73 5.46 -22.51
CA SER A 69 -29.31 6.61 -23.22
C SER A 69 -29.82 6.20 -24.60
N PRO A 70 -31.03 6.62 -25.03
CA PRO A 70 -31.54 6.40 -26.38
C PRO A 70 -30.81 7.21 -27.48
N THR A 71 -29.62 7.73 -27.17
CA THR A 71 -28.74 8.46 -28.09
C THR A 71 -27.36 7.79 -28.07
N ASN A 72 -26.82 7.41 -29.25
CA ASN A 72 -25.48 6.81 -29.38
C ASN A 72 -24.46 7.69 -28.66
N CYS A 73 -23.97 7.19 -27.52
CA CYS A 73 -23.17 7.94 -26.56
C CYS A 73 -21.85 8.45 -27.16
N ILE A 74 -21.38 7.82 -28.24
CA ILE A 74 -20.21 8.23 -28.99
C ILE A 74 -20.31 9.65 -29.54
N THR A 75 -21.50 10.08 -30.00
CA THR A 75 -21.72 11.44 -30.56
C THR A 75 -21.95 12.51 -29.50
N SER A 76 -22.11 12.12 -28.23
CA SER A 76 -22.31 13.04 -27.12
C SER A 76 -20.98 13.43 -26.46
N THR A 77 -20.79 14.72 -26.20
CA THR A 77 -19.68 15.24 -25.38
C THR A 77 -19.76 14.78 -23.92
N SER A 78 -20.96 14.39 -23.45
CA SER A 78 -21.18 13.88 -22.09
C SER A 78 -20.51 12.54 -21.80
N CYS A 79 -20.13 11.79 -22.84
CA CYS A 79 -19.51 10.46 -22.70
C CYS A 79 -18.04 10.54 -23.10
N THR A 80 -17.24 11.29 -22.34
CA THR A 80 -15.80 11.43 -22.55
C THR A 80 -15.07 10.77 -21.38
N ALA A 81 -14.17 9.85 -21.66
CA ALA A 81 -13.33 9.26 -20.63
C ALA A 81 -12.36 10.32 -20.09
N THR A 82 -12.29 10.44 -18.77
CA THR A 82 -11.44 11.43 -18.07
C THR A 82 -10.06 10.88 -17.69
N ASN A 83 -9.81 9.60 -17.97
CA ASN A 83 -8.62 8.86 -17.52
C ASN A 83 -7.73 8.48 -18.71
N ASN A 84 -6.44 8.23 -18.46
CA ASN A 84 -5.48 7.77 -19.48
C ASN A 84 -5.88 6.41 -20.07
N GLY A 85 -6.22 6.37 -21.35
CA GLY A 85 -6.55 5.13 -22.06
C GLY A 85 -5.31 4.43 -22.64
N LEU A 86 -5.51 3.25 -23.22
CA LEU A 86 -4.45 2.48 -23.88
C LEU A 86 -3.80 3.28 -25.03
N GLY A 87 -4.59 4.06 -25.78
CA GLY A 87 -4.09 4.94 -26.83
C GLY A 87 -3.14 6.02 -26.29
N ASP A 88 -3.50 6.67 -25.18
CA ASP A 88 -2.66 7.69 -24.54
C ASP A 88 -1.34 7.08 -24.04
N ASN A 89 -1.40 5.87 -23.46
CA ASN A 89 -0.21 5.16 -22.98
C ASN A 89 0.71 4.74 -24.12
N LEU A 90 0.17 4.41 -25.29
CA LEU A 90 0.94 4.07 -26.49
C LEU A 90 1.59 5.30 -27.11
N ASP A 91 0.85 6.40 -27.20
CA ASP A 91 1.35 7.70 -27.63
C ASP A 91 2.52 8.17 -26.77
N ALA A 92 2.40 8.03 -25.44
CA ALA A 92 3.41 8.46 -24.48
C ALA A 92 4.78 7.78 -24.69
N ILE A 93 4.79 6.56 -25.24
CA ILE A 93 6.03 5.82 -25.55
C ILE A 93 6.32 5.73 -27.06
N GLY A 94 5.59 6.50 -27.87
CA GLY A 94 5.79 6.57 -29.32
C GLY A 94 5.50 5.27 -30.07
N LYS A 95 4.61 4.40 -29.55
CA LYS A 95 4.22 3.17 -30.26
C LYS A 95 3.01 3.45 -31.17
N PRO A 96 3.10 3.16 -32.48
CA PRO A 96 1.99 3.39 -33.39
C PRO A 96 0.84 2.43 -33.08
N TRP A 97 -0.40 2.92 -33.10
CA TRP A 97 -1.59 2.12 -32.84
C TRP A 97 -2.77 2.61 -33.66
N LYS A 98 -3.69 1.71 -34.02
CA LYS A 98 -4.90 2.04 -34.79
C LYS A 98 -6.07 1.12 -34.40
N GLN A 99 -7.28 1.63 -34.56
CA GLN A 99 -8.52 0.85 -34.54
C GLN A 99 -9.15 0.80 -35.94
N TYR A 100 -9.71 -0.36 -36.29
CA TYR A 100 -10.34 -0.59 -37.59
C TYR A 100 -11.67 -1.32 -37.44
N ILE A 101 -12.66 -0.91 -38.21
CA ILE A 101 -14.00 -1.51 -38.16
C ILE A 101 -14.43 -1.88 -39.57
N GLN A 102 -15.05 -3.05 -39.72
CA GLN A 102 -15.60 -3.49 -41.00
C GLN A 102 -16.78 -2.60 -41.41
N SER A 103 -16.98 -2.45 -42.72
CA SER A 103 -18.07 -1.64 -43.31
C SER A 103 -18.00 -0.12 -43.03
N GLN A 104 -17.04 0.34 -42.24
CA GLN A 104 -16.62 1.74 -42.17
C GLN A 104 -16.10 2.19 -43.55
N THR A 105 -16.55 3.36 -44.02
CA THR A 105 -16.25 3.87 -45.38
C THR A 105 -15.32 5.08 -45.40
N SER A 106 -15.11 5.72 -44.25
CA SER A 106 -14.24 6.89 -44.13
C SER A 106 -13.49 6.89 -42.79
N ASN A 107 -12.35 7.58 -42.72
CA ASN A 107 -11.60 7.72 -41.48
C ASN A 107 -12.40 8.53 -40.46
N CYS A 108 -12.35 8.14 -39.18
CA CYS A 108 -13.11 8.77 -38.10
C CYS A 108 -14.62 8.89 -38.40
N GLN A 109 -15.27 7.81 -38.88
CA GLN A 109 -16.69 7.83 -39.23
C GLN A 109 -17.57 7.79 -37.98
N THR A 110 -18.03 8.94 -37.51
CA THR A 110 -18.82 9.05 -36.26
C THR A 110 -20.30 8.73 -36.41
N THR A 111 -20.76 8.22 -37.55
CA THR A 111 -22.17 7.94 -37.84
C THR A 111 -22.31 6.53 -38.42
N SER A 112 -23.16 5.71 -37.79
CA SER A 112 -23.49 4.36 -38.27
C SER A 112 -24.09 4.38 -39.67
N SER A 113 -23.83 3.34 -40.46
CA SER A 113 -24.36 3.21 -41.82
C SER A 113 -24.32 1.77 -42.31
N GLY A 114 -25.44 1.25 -42.83
CA GLY A 114 -25.50 -0.15 -43.25
C GLY A 114 -25.29 -1.08 -42.05
N ASN A 115 -24.31 -1.98 -42.12
CA ASN A 115 -23.92 -2.83 -40.99
C ASN A 115 -22.85 -2.21 -40.09
N TYR A 116 -22.29 -1.06 -40.46
CA TYR A 116 -21.29 -0.39 -39.63
C TYR A 116 -21.97 0.33 -38.47
N GLU A 117 -21.57 -0.02 -37.26
CA GLU A 117 -21.95 0.67 -36.04
C GLU A 117 -20.76 1.44 -35.45
N ASN A 118 -21.02 2.66 -35.01
CA ASN A 118 -19.99 3.57 -34.55
C ASN A 118 -19.55 3.31 -33.10
N ASP A 119 -20.42 2.74 -32.27
CA ASP A 119 -20.17 2.36 -30.87
C ASP A 119 -19.20 1.18 -30.69
N ASP A 120 -18.91 0.44 -31.76
CA ASP A 120 -17.85 -0.59 -31.85
C ASP A 120 -16.42 -0.03 -31.75
N ALA A 121 -16.29 1.30 -31.65
CA ALA A 121 -15.06 2.06 -31.70
C ALA A 121 -14.63 2.57 -30.30
N PRO A 122 -14.09 1.71 -29.41
CA PRO A 122 -13.91 2.07 -28.00
C PRO A 122 -12.89 3.19 -27.77
N PHE A 123 -11.93 3.40 -28.67
CA PHE A 123 -10.94 4.46 -28.48
C PHE A 123 -11.50 5.86 -28.72
N TYR A 124 -12.64 6.00 -29.42
CA TYR A 124 -13.23 7.31 -29.68
C TYR A 124 -13.72 8.01 -28.40
N TYR A 125 -13.97 7.27 -27.32
CA TYR A 125 -14.35 7.87 -26.04
C TYR A 125 -13.22 8.65 -25.36
N ALA A 126 -11.96 8.48 -25.80
CA ALA A 126 -10.84 9.27 -25.30
C ALA A 126 -10.96 10.74 -25.74
N ALA A 127 -10.69 11.67 -24.83
CA ALA A 127 -10.85 13.11 -25.08
C ALA A 127 -10.07 13.58 -26.32
N LYS A 128 -8.86 13.06 -26.53
CA LYS A 128 -8.01 13.41 -27.67
C LYS A 128 -8.64 12.97 -29.01
N MET A 129 -9.25 11.78 -29.06
CA MET A 129 -9.94 11.28 -30.25
C MET A 129 -11.18 12.13 -30.59
N LYS A 130 -11.92 12.63 -29.60
CA LYS A 130 -13.09 13.52 -29.85
C LYS A 130 -12.70 14.92 -30.28
N ASN A 131 -11.66 15.47 -29.67
CA ASN A 131 -11.32 16.89 -29.80
C ASN A 131 -10.36 17.19 -30.96
N ASP A 132 -9.68 16.17 -31.50
CA ASP A 132 -8.76 16.31 -32.62
C ASP A 132 -9.18 15.36 -33.76
N THR A 133 -9.83 15.93 -34.77
CA THR A 133 -10.33 15.19 -35.94
C THR A 133 -9.20 14.64 -36.80
N THR A 134 -8.03 15.28 -36.81
CA THR A 134 -6.87 14.79 -37.57
C THR A 134 -6.27 13.57 -36.87
N TYR A 135 -6.11 13.65 -35.55
CA TYR A 135 -5.70 12.53 -34.72
C TYR A 135 -6.69 11.36 -34.85
N CYS A 136 -7.98 11.63 -34.73
CA CYS A 136 -9.01 10.62 -34.93
C CYS A 136 -8.91 9.94 -36.30
N ALA A 137 -8.77 10.72 -37.39
CA ALA A 137 -8.66 10.17 -38.73
C ALA A 137 -7.36 9.36 -38.97
N ALA A 138 -6.30 9.64 -38.21
CA ALA A 138 -5.05 8.88 -38.25
C ALA A 138 -5.15 7.54 -37.50
N HIS A 139 -5.96 7.48 -36.43
CA HIS A 139 -6.05 6.32 -35.55
C HIS A 139 -7.31 5.45 -35.75
N TRP A 140 -8.36 5.94 -36.41
CA TRP A 140 -9.59 5.19 -36.68
C TRP A 140 -9.90 5.11 -38.18
N GLN A 141 -9.73 3.93 -38.77
CA GLN A 141 -9.71 3.75 -40.23
C GLN A 141 -10.51 2.51 -40.67
N PRO A 142 -11.01 2.46 -41.92
CA PRO A 142 -11.68 1.27 -42.46
C PRO A 142 -10.82 -0.01 -42.40
N LEU A 143 -11.44 -1.17 -42.12
CA LEU A 143 -10.75 -2.47 -42.10
C LEU A 143 -9.86 -2.78 -43.34
N PRO A 144 -10.24 -2.42 -44.59
CA PRO A 144 -9.34 -2.58 -45.74
C PRO A 144 -7.98 -1.89 -45.57
N GLN A 145 -7.89 -0.79 -44.83
CA GLN A 145 -6.61 -0.13 -44.54
C GLN A 145 -5.65 -1.07 -43.79
N LEU A 146 -6.16 -1.85 -42.83
CA LEU A 146 -5.35 -2.86 -42.13
C LEU A 146 -4.88 -3.95 -43.08
N LEU A 147 -5.82 -4.55 -43.83
CA LEU A 147 -5.58 -5.77 -44.61
C LEU A 147 -4.80 -5.52 -45.91
N ASP A 148 -5.06 -4.40 -46.57
CA ASP A 148 -4.51 -4.08 -47.90
C ASP A 148 -3.27 -3.19 -47.83
N THR A 149 -3.05 -2.49 -46.72
CA THR A 149 -1.92 -1.55 -46.58
C THR A 149 -1.07 -1.81 -45.35
N ASP A 150 -1.62 -1.68 -44.15
CA ASP A 150 -0.79 -1.57 -42.94
C ASP A 150 -0.07 -2.89 -42.62
N LEU A 151 -0.69 -4.04 -42.91
CA LEU A 151 -0.07 -5.35 -42.77
C LEU A 151 0.89 -5.73 -43.91
N LYS A 152 1.12 -4.90 -44.94
CA LYS A 152 1.98 -5.27 -46.08
C LYS A 152 3.48 -5.21 -45.78
N SER A 153 3.91 -4.53 -44.71
CA SER A 153 5.31 -4.46 -44.30
C SER A 153 5.44 -4.29 -42.79
N THR A 154 6.58 -4.70 -42.22
CA THR A 154 6.87 -4.48 -40.78
C THR A 154 6.98 -3.00 -40.41
N ALA A 155 7.27 -2.12 -41.37
CA ALA A 155 7.37 -0.68 -41.16
C ALA A 155 6.00 0.03 -41.11
N THR A 156 4.98 -0.55 -41.73
CA THR A 156 3.61 -0.01 -41.78
C THR A 156 2.71 -0.64 -40.72
N THR A 157 3.10 -1.78 -40.16
CA THR A 157 2.35 -2.48 -39.11
C THR A 157 2.31 -1.65 -37.81
N PRO A 158 1.12 -1.32 -37.28
CA PRO A 158 1.00 -0.71 -35.96
C PRO A 158 1.45 -1.69 -34.87
N ALA A 159 2.04 -1.17 -33.79
CA ALA A 159 2.38 -1.96 -32.62
C ALA A 159 1.13 -2.52 -31.92
N PHE A 160 0.01 -1.79 -31.97
CA PHE A 160 -1.29 -2.27 -31.49
C PHE A 160 -2.40 -2.05 -32.52
N VAL A 161 -3.24 -3.07 -32.68
CA VAL A 161 -4.40 -3.06 -33.58
C VAL A 161 -5.63 -3.48 -32.80
N TRP A 162 -6.67 -2.65 -32.84
CA TRP A 162 -8.05 -3.04 -32.55
C TRP A 162 -8.77 -3.27 -33.88
N ALA A 163 -9.42 -4.41 -34.06
CA ALA A 163 -10.20 -4.72 -35.25
C ALA A 163 -11.58 -5.22 -34.82
N ASP A 164 -12.63 -4.67 -35.41
CA ASP A 164 -14.00 -5.09 -35.15
C ASP A 164 -14.68 -5.52 -36.46
N ALA A 165 -15.53 -6.52 -36.36
CA ALA A 165 -16.40 -6.92 -37.46
C ALA A 165 -17.61 -5.96 -37.52
N ASP A 166 -18.41 -6.04 -38.57
CA ASP A 166 -19.64 -5.25 -38.64
C ASP A 166 -20.79 -5.99 -37.96
N SER A 167 -21.93 -5.33 -37.76
CA SER A 167 -23.05 -5.85 -36.97
C SER A 167 -23.65 -7.18 -37.43
N CYS A 168 -23.29 -7.66 -38.64
CA CYS A 168 -23.64 -8.99 -39.10
C CYS A 168 -22.56 -10.02 -38.74
N TYR A 169 -21.29 -9.66 -38.95
CA TYR A 169 -20.15 -10.55 -38.80
C TYR A 169 -19.53 -10.57 -37.39
N ASP A 170 -19.89 -9.62 -36.54
CA ASP A 170 -19.57 -9.60 -35.13
C ASP A 170 -20.33 -10.68 -34.33
N MET A 171 -21.31 -11.35 -34.95
CA MET A 171 -22.19 -12.39 -34.39
C MET A 171 -23.44 -11.88 -33.67
N GLU A 172 -23.66 -10.57 -33.56
CA GLU A 172 -24.84 -9.99 -32.93
C GLU A 172 -26.11 -10.27 -33.75
N ASN A 173 -26.12 -9.89 -35.03
CA ASN A 173 -27.33 -9.96 -35.85
C ASN A 173 -27.40 -11.19 -36.75
N CYS A 174 -26.27 -11.67 -37.29
CA CYS A 174 -26.25 -12.81 -38.21
C CYS A 174 -25.70 -14.11 -37.59
N GLY A 175 -25.48 -14.09 -36.27
CA GLY A 175 -25.11 -15.26 -35.48
C GLY A 175 -23.69 -15.78 -35.70
N ILE A 176 -23.35 -16.82 -34.93
CA ILE A 176 -21.99 -17.37 -34.82
C ILE A 176 -21.41 -17.82 -36.17
N ALA A 177 -22.23 -18.40 -37.04
CA ALA A 177 -21.77 -18.91 -38.35
C ALA A 177 -21.25 -17.79 -39.27
N SER A 178 -21.83 -16.60 -39.16
CA SER A 178 -21.39 -15.43 -39.94
C SER A 178 -20.04 -14.96 -39.44
N GLY A 179 -19.85 -14.78 -38.13
CA GLY A 179 -18.55 -14.41 -37.60
C GLY A 179 -17.45 -15.46 -37.80
N ASP A 180 -17.79 -16.75 -37.76
CA ASP A 180 -16.85 -17.83 -38.16
C ASP A 180 -16.40 -17.68 -39.61
N THR A 181 -17.35 -17.36 -40.51
CA THR A 181 -17.05 -17.10 -41.93
C THR A 181 -16.10 -15.91 -42.07
N TRP A 182 -16.36 -14.82 -41.37
CA TRP A 182 -15.50 -13.63 -41.40
C TRP A 182 -14.09 -13.90 -40.87
N LEU A 183 -13.97 -14.56 -39.71
CA LEU A 183 -12.68 -14.95 -39.14
C LEU A 183 -11.90 -15.85 -40.11
N SER A 184 -12.57 -16.78 -40.79
CA SER A 184 -11.95 -17.66 -41.79
C SER A 184 -11.40 -16.91 -43.01
N GLN A 185 -11.93 -15.74 -43.33
CA GLN A 185 -11.50 -14.90 -44.46
C GLN A 185 -10.42 -13.89 -44.04
N THR A 186 -10.54 -13.32 -42.84
CA THR A 186 -9.66 -12.24 -42.36
C THR A 186 -8.35 -12.76 -41.78
N LEU A 187 -8.39 -13.82 -40.96
CA LEU A 187 -7.21 -14.34 -40.25
C LEU A 187 -6.10 -14.87 -41.18
N PRO A 188 -6.39 -15.54 -42.32
CA PRO A 188 -5.33 -15.97 -43.24
C PRO A 188 -4.48 -14.81 -43.78
N THR A 189 -5.08 -13.64 -44.01
CA THR A 189 -4.34 -12.43 -44.44
C THR A 189 -3.40 -11.96 -43.33
N LEU A 190 -3.87 -11.93 -42.08
CA LEU A 190 -3.04 -11.62 -40.91
C LEU A 190 -1.89 -12.62 -40.78
N PHE A 191 -2.15 -13.93 -40.82
CA PHE A 191 -1.12 -14.95 -40.60
C PHE A 191 -0.07 -15.02 -41.71
N LYS A 192 -0.40 -14.58 -42.92
CA LYS A 192 0.55 -14.47 -44.05
C LYS A 192 1.33 -13.15 -44.07
N SER A 193 0.95 -12.17 -43.25
CA SER A 193 1.59 -10.85 -43.25
C SER A 193 3.03 -10.89 -42.70
N PRO A 194 3.90 -9.93 -43.07
CA PRO A 194 5.16 -9.67 -42.39
C PRO A 194 5.02 -9.44 -40.88
N ALA A 195 3.91 -8.85 -40.42
CA ALA A 195 3.65 -8.70 -38.98
C ALA A 195 3.66 -10.06 -38.27
N TRP A 196 3.03 -11.07 -38.86
CA TRP A 196 2.94 -12.39 -38.23
C TRP A 196 4.18 -13.26 -38.48
N THR A 197 4.75 -13.17 -39.68
CA THR A 197 5.83 -14.06 -40.13
C THR A 197 7.23 -13.56 -39.75
N GLN A 198 7.40 -12.25 -39.54
CA GLN A 198 8.71 -11.63 -39.28
C GLN A 198 8.79 -10.95 -37.91
N GLN A 199 7.66 -10.60 -37.29
CA GLN A 199 7.61 -10.00 -35.96
C GLN A 199 6.95 -10.97 -34.97
N LYS A 200 7.26 -10.79 -33.67
CA LYS A 200 6.51 -11.47 -32.60
C LYS A 200 5.16 -10.79 -32.45
N SER A 201 4.12 -11.46 -32.93
CA SER A 201 2.73 -11.01 -32.90
C SER A 201 1.87 -11.81 -31.92
N LEU A 202 0.90 -11.12 -31.33
CA LEU A 202 -0.13 -11.67 -30.45
C LEU A 202 -1.51 -11.30 -31.00
N LEU A 203 -2.33 -12.31 -31.31
CA LEU A 203 -3.74 -12.17 -31.62
C LEU A 203 -4.56 -12.60 -30.40
N ILE A 204 -5.49 -11.74 -30.01
CA ILE A 204 -6.52 -12.03 -29.01
C ILE A 204 -7.86 -11.82 -29.71
N VAL A 205 -8.69 -12.86 -29.75
CA VAL A 205 -10.09 -12.80 -30.21
C VAL A 205 -10.97 -12.96 -28.97
N THR A 206 -11.89 -12.04 -28.74
CA THR A 206 -12.77 -12.06 -27.56
C THR A 206 -14.12 -11.43 -27.88
N TRP A 207 -15.08 -11.60 -26.97
CA TRP A 207 -16.41 -10.99 -27.07
C TRP A 207 -16.61 -10.04 -25.90
N ASP A 208 -17.45 -9.02 -26.06
CA ASP A 208 -17.72 -8.05 -25.00
C ASP A 208 -18.77 -8.48 -23.98
N GLU A 209 -19.69 -9.35 -24.39
CA GLU A 209 -20.75 -9.88 -23.55
C GLU A 209 -21.28 -11.23 -24.02
N ASP A 210 -21.90 -11.97 -23.10
CA ASP A 210 -22.59 -13.22 -23.43
C ASP A 210 -23.98 -12.98 -24.05
N GLY A 211 -24.57 -14.03 -24.64
CA GLY A 211 -25.85 -13.94 -25.34
C GLY A 211 -27.10 -14.02 -24.46
N SER A 212 -26.99 -13.86 -23.14
CA SER A 212 -28.12 -14.01 -22.21
C SER A 212 -29.00 -12.75 -22.22
N ASN A 213 -30.25 -12.87 -22.67
CA ASN A 213 -31.23 -11.77 -22.80
C ASN A 213 -31.63 -11.09 -21.47
N ALA A 214 -30.75 -10.28 -20.88
CA ALA A 214 -31.14 -9.35 -19.83
C ALA A 214 -30.30 -8.06 -19.88
N PRO A 215 -30.86 -6.94 -20.34
CA PRO A 215 -30.19 -5.65 -20.25
C PRO A 215 -30.02 -5.25 -18.77
N GLY A 216 -28.78 -5.09 -18.33
CA GLY A 216 -28.43 -4.26 -17.16
C GLY A 216 -28.35 -4.91 -15.77
N GLY A 217 -28.34 -6.23 -15.60
CA GLY A 217 -28.36 -6.86 -14.27
C GLY A 217 -27.08 -7.59 -13.85
N PHE A 218 -26.31 -7.04 -12.90
CA PHE A 218 -25.40 -7.87 -12.08
C PHE A 218 -26.24 -8.61 -11.01
N GLY A 219 -26.22 -9.95 -10.97
CA GLY A 219 -26.92 -10.71 -9.93
C GLY A 219 -26.82 -12.24 -10.05
N PRO A 220 -27.25 -13.00 -9.01
CA PRO A 220 -27.20 -14.46 -9.00
C PRO A 220 -28.04 -15.07 -10.13
N GLY A 221 -27.41 -15.85 -11.00
CA GLY A 221 -28.07 -16.52 -12.13
C GLY A 221 -27.72 -16.00 -13.53
N GLN A 222 -26.85 -14.98 -13.64
CA GLN A 222 -26.29 -14.53 -14.91
C GLN A 222 -24.76 -14.70 -14.91
N THR A 223 -24.20 -15.26 -15.98
CA THR A 223 -22.78 -15.65 -16.01
C THR A 223 -21.87 -14.63 -16.67
N ASN A 224 -22.35 -13.82 -17.62
CA ASN A 224 -21.57 -12.92 -18.49
C ASN A 224 -20.21 -13.52 -18.86
N GLN A 225 -20.23 -14.77 -19.32
CA GLN A 225 -19.05 -15.57 -19.63
C GLN A 225 -18.82 -15.57 -21.14
N VAL A 226 -17.73 -14.94 -21.55
CA VAL A 226 -17.34 -14.89 -22.96
C VAL A 226 -16.15 -15.79 -23.27
N ALA A 227 -16.11 -16.27 -24.50
CA ALA A 227 -14.95 -16.96 -25.02
C ALA A 227 -13.78 -15.99 -25.20
N THR A 228 -12.55 -16.48 -25.13
CA THR A 228 -11.37 -15.71 -25.52
C THR A 228 -10.36 -16.68 -26.13
N VAL A 229 -9.77 -16.31 -27.27
CA VAL A 229 -8.84 -17.15 -28.02
C VAL A 229 -7.55 -16.37 -28.15
N VAL A 230 -6.45 -16.95 -27.69
CA VAL A 230 -5.13 -16.33 -27.74
C VAL A 230 -4.26 -17.13 -28.70
N VAL A 231 -3.67 -16.44 -29.66
CA VAL A 231 -2.81 -17.02 -30.69
C VAL A 231 -1.53 -16.21 -30.76
N GLY A 232 -0.38 -16.89 -30.64
CA GLY A 232 0.94 -16.28 -30.72
C GLY A 232 1.67 -16.73 -31.97
N SER A 233 2.28 -15.80 -32.69
CA SER A 233 3.22 -16.13 -33.78
C SER A 233 4.44 -16.87 -33.22
N GLN A 234 5.16 -17.60 -34.08
CA GLN A 234 6.47 -18.18 -33.74
C GLN A 234 6.44 -19.07 -32.47
N GLY A 235 5.29 -19.69 -32.20
CA GLY A 235 5.10 -20.58 -31.06
C GLY A 235 5.17 -19.90 -29.70
N THR A 236 4.95 -18.58 -29.59
CA THR A 236 4.96 -17.85 -28.31
C THR A 236 3.77 -18.18 -27.41
N VAL A 237 2.73 -18.82 -27.92
CA VAL A 237 1.54 -19.28 -27.18
C VAL A 237 1.42 -20.80 -27.30
N LYS A 238 1.09 -21.47 -26.19
CA LYS A 238 0.99 -22.92 -26.10
C LYS A 238 -0.16 -23.42 -26.97
N ALA A 239 0.13 -24.42 -27.79
CA ALA A 239 -0.85 -25.05 -28.66
C ALA A 239 -1.87 -25.88 -27.89
N GLY A 240 -3.17 -25.63 -28.12
CA GLY A 240 -4.27 -26.41 -27.53
C GLY A 240 -4.39 -26.31 -26.01
N TYR A 241 -3.78 -25.29 -25.39
CA TYR A 241 -3.74 -25.12 -23.94
C TYR A 241 -5.03 -24.50 -23.38
N GLN A 242 -5.74 -25.21 -22.52
CA GLN A 242 -6.93 -24.65 -21.85
C GLN A 242 -6.59 -24.31 -20.41
N ASP A 243 -6.88 -23.07 -20.02
CA ASP A 243 -6.84 -22.64 -18.62
C ASP A 243 -8.24 -22.73 -18.01
N ALA A 244 -8.33 -23.01 -16.72
CA ALA A 244 -9.58 -23.06 -15.95
C ALA A 244 -9.68 -21.91 -14.92
N LYS A 245 -8.64 -21.09 -14.78
CA LYS A 245 -8.66 -19.89 -13.93
C LYS A 245 -9.70 -18.88 -14.42
N ARG A 246 -10.11 -17.97 -13.53
CA ARG A 246 -11.03 -16.87 -13.82
C ARG A 246 -10.24 -15.65 -14.31
N TYR A 247 -10.65 -15.10 -15.45
CA TYR A 247 -10.15 -13.83 -15.96
C TYR A 247 -11.30 -12.86 -16.24
N ASP A 248 -10.97 -11.59 -16.37
CA ASP A 248 -11.88 -10.53 -16.81
C ASP A 248 -11.25 -9.72 -17.96
N HIS A 249 -11.98 -8.75 -18.53
CA HIS A 249 -11.43 -7.93 -19.61
C HIS A 249 -10.23 -7.10 -19.16
N TYR A 250 -10.10 -6.82 -17.86
CA TYR A 250 -8.91 -6.18 -17.31
C TYR A 250 -7.70 -7.10 -17.30
N SER A 251 -7.88 -8.41 -17.11
CA SER A 251 -6.81 -9.40 -17.34
C SER A 251 -6.29 -9.34 -18.77
N THR A 252 -7.20 -9.16 -19.75
CA THR A 252 -6.84 -9.01 -21.17
C THR A 252 -6.08 -7.71 -21.41
N ALA A 253 -6.57 -6.58 -20.88
CA ALA A 253 -5.88 -5.31 -20.92
C ALA A 253 -4.47 -5.43 -20.30
N ARG A 254 -4.35 -6.13 -19.18
CA ARG A 254 -3.07 -6.36 -18.50
C ARG A 254 -2.07 -7.17 -19.33
N VAL A 255 -2.55 -8.17 -20.08
CA VAL A 255 -1.72 -8.93 -21.04
C VAL A 255 -1.28 -8.05 -22.20
N ILE A 256 -2.17 -7.21 -22.73
CA ILE A 256 -1.85 -6.26 -23.81
C ILE A 256 -0.78 -5.27 -23.36
N GLU A 257 -0.91 -4.69 -22.17
CA GLU A 257 0.10 -3.79 -21.59
C GLU A 257 1.47 -4.46 -21.46
N GLY A 258 1.50 -5.70 -20.96
CA GLY A 258 2.73 -6.48 -20.82
C GLY A 258 3.37 -6.77 -22.17
N ALA A 259 2.59 -7.23 -23.16
CA ALA A 259 3.06 -7.52 -24.50
C ALA A 259 3.59 -6.28 -25.24
N LEU A 260 3.01 -5.12 -24.97
CA LEU A 260 3.42 -3.83 -25.55
C LEU A 260 4.51 -3.12 -24.74
N GLY A 261 4.93 -3.66 -23.59
CA GLY A 261 5.95 -3.04 -22.74
C GLY A 261 5.53 -1.69 -22.15
N LEU A 262 4.24 -1.51 -21.85
CA LEU A 262 3.72 -0.25 -21.32
C LEU A 262 4.15 -0.03 -19.86
N THR A 263 4.57 1.21 -19.58
CA THR A 263 4.95 1.67 -18.23
C THR A 263 3.81 2.39 -17.50
N ALA A 264 2.70 2.67 -18.16
CA ALA A 264 1.47 3.10 -17.51
C ALA A 264 0.41 2.01 -17.69
N THR A 265 -0.41 1.80 -16.66
CA THR A 265 -1.64 1.00 -16.77
C THR A 265 -2.79 1.94 -17.10
N MET A 266 -3.82 1.47 -17.79
CA MET A 266 -4.99 2.29 -18.15
C MET A 266 -5.75 2.76 -16.90
N THR A 267 -6.04 1.83 -15.99
CA THR A 267 -6.80 2.08 -14.76
C THR A 267 -6.26 1.23 -13.60
N ASN A 268 -6.88 1.35 -12.43
CA ASN A 268 -6.58 0.45 -11.31
C ASN A 268 -7.10 -0.98 -11.56
N ASN A 269 -8.11 -1.17 -12.40
CA ASN A 269 -8.69 -2.50 -12.61
C ASN A 269 -7.71 -3.43 -13.35
N ASP A 270 -7.12 -2.95 -14.44
CA ASP A 270 -6.05 -3.63 -15.20
C ASP A 270 -4.75 -3.70 -14.41
N LYS A 271 -4.40 -2.66 -13.64
CA LYS A 271 -3.24 -2.70 -12.73
C LYS A 271 -3.25 -3.89 -11.78
N TRP A 272 -4.41 -4.21 -11.21
CA TRP A 272 -4.60 -5.27 -10.23
C TRP A 272 -5.17 -6.57 -10.83
N ALA A 273 -5.48 -6.59 -12.11
CA ALA A 273 -5.97 -7.78 -12.78
C ALA A 273 -4.89 -8.84 -12.89
N THR A 274 -5.30 -10.10 -12.75
CA THR A 274 -4.40 -11.25 -12.94
C THR A 274 -4.22 -11.48 -14.44
N PRO A 275 -3.01 -11.33 -15.03
CA PRO A 275 -2.80 -11.67 -16.44
C PRO A 275 -2.79 -13.18 -16.63
N TYR A 276 -3.29 -13.64 -17.77
CA TYR A 276 -3.25 -15.06 -18.15
C TYR A 276 -1.89 -15.46 -18.77
N ASN A 277 -0.80 -15.28 -18.01
CA ASN A 277 0.56 -15.53 -18.51
C ASN A 277 0.85 -17.01 -18.80
N GLU A 278 0.08 -17.93 -18.23
CA GLU A 278 0.28 -19.37 -18.43
C GLU A 278 -0.05 -19.84 -19.84
N VAL A 279 -0.74 -19.03 -20.67
CA VAL A 279 -0.98 -19.38 -22.07
C VAL A 279 0.28 -19.28 -22.93
N PHE A 280 1.27 -18.49 -22.53
CA PHE A 280 2.50 -18.30 -23.30
C PHE A 280 3.43 -19.51 -23.13
N THR A 281 4.07 -19.93 -24.22
CA THR A 281 5.13 -20.95 -24.12
C THR A 281 6.30 -20.33 -23.39
N SER A 282 6.90 -21.13 -22.51
CA SER A 282 8.29 -20.92 -22.14
C SER A 282 9.16 -21.26 -23.35
N THR A 283 9.15 -20.45 -24.41
CA THR A 283 10.22 -20.50 -25.40
C THR A 283 11.51 -20.34 -24.63
N GLY A 284 12.47 -21.25 -24.85
CA GLY A 284 13.78 -21.21 -24.21
C GLY A 284 14.23 -19.77 -24.13
N SER A 285 14.47 -19.34 -22.90
CA SER A 285 15.33 -18.25 -22.53
C SER A 285 16.34 -17.98 -23.65
N THR A 286 16.07 -17.04 -24.57
CA THR A 286 17.03 -15.94 -24.61
C THR A 286 16.91 -15.41 -23.22
N GLY A 287 17.86 -15.77 -22.36
CA GLY A 287 17.96 -15.21 -21.04
C GLY A 287 17.90 -13.72 -21.21
N GLY A 288 16.69 -13.17 -21.09
CA GLY A 288 16.54 -11.97 -20.34
C GLY A 288 17.18 -12.35 -19.03
N ASN A 289 18.44 -11.93 -18.89
CA ASN A 289 19.10 -11.99 -17.64
C ASN A 289 18.08 -11.51 -16.60
N THR A 290 17.71 -12.41 -15.70
CA THR A 290 16.67 -12.14 -14.74
C THR A 290 17.38 -11.83 -13.45
N VAL A 291 17.56 -10.54 -13.20
CA VAL A 291 17.98 -10.08 -11.89
C VAL A 291 16.76 -10.19 -10.96
N THR A 292 16.94 -10.85 -9.83
CA THR A 292 15.95 -10.98 -8.77
C THR A 292 16.54 -10.37 -7.51
N VAL A 293 16.03 -9.22 -7.08
CA VAL A 293 16.41 -8.63 -5.80
C VAL A 293 15.67 -9.33 -4.69
N THR A 294 16.41 -9.84 -3.71
CA THR A 294 15.83 -10.44 -2.51
C THR A 294 15.21 -9.33 -1.67
N ASN A 295 13.91 -9.43 -1.40
CA ASN A 295 13.25 -8.50 -0.50
C ASN A 295 13.80 -8.71 0.91
N PRO A 296 14.42 -7.70 1.55
CA PRO A 296 14.97 -7.85 2.90
C PRO A 296 13.89 -7.93 3.99
N GLY A 297 12.61 -7.77 3.63
CA GLY A 297 11.51 -7.58 4.58
C GLY A 297 11.46 -6.15 5.11
N ALA A 298 10.48 -5.86 5.96
CA ALA A 298 10.39 -4.56 6.62
C ALA A 298 11.67 -4.27 7.41
N GLN A 299 12.23 -3.07 7.24
CA GLN A 299 13.45 -2.63 7.90
C GLN A 299 13.13 -1.52 8.90
N SER A 300 13.93 -1.46 9.95
CA SER A 300 13.88 -0.38 10.93
C SER A 300 15.28 0.20 11.17
N ALA A 301 15.34 1.51 11.38
CA ALA A 301 16.51 2.18 11.91
C ALA A 301 16.08 3.41 12.71
N THR A 302 17.02 3.98 13.45
CA THR A 302 16.77 5.10 14.35
C THR A 302 17.45 6.35 13.80
N VAL A 303 16.80 7.52 13.89
CA VAL A 303 17.46 8.80 13.61
C VAL A 303 18.79 8.90 14.37
N GLY A 304 19.84 9.42 13.75
CA GLY A 304 21.14 9.62 14.40
C GLY A 304 22.02 8.37 14.56
N THR A 305 21.49 7.16 14.35
CA THR A 305 22.26 5.91 14.41
C THR A 305 22.67 5.45 13.01
N ALA A 306 23.95 5.12 12.83
CA ALA A 306 24.42 4.58 11.55
C ALA A 306 23.71 3.26 11.23
N ALA A 307 23.02 3.21 10.09
CA ALA A 307 22.39 2.01 9.57
C ALA A 307 23.24 1.42 8.44
N SER A 308 23.21 0.09 8.32
CA SER A 308 23.91 -0.65 7.27
C SER A 308 23.11 -1.89 6.91
N LEU A 309 22.62 -1.93 5.67
CA LEU A 309 21.85 -3.04 5.12
C LEU A 309 22.44 -3.44 3.77
N GLN A 310 23.01 -4.65 3.72
CA GLN A 310 23.47 -5.23 2.46
C GLN A 310 22.31 -5.93 1.77
N LEU A 311 22.01 -5.51 0.56
CA LEU A 311 21.05 -6.20 -0.29
C LEU A 311 21.73 -7.25 -1.15
N THR A 312 20.97 -8.28 -1.47
CA THR A 312 21.40 -9.37 -2.32
C THR A 312 20.43 -9.53 -3.47
N ALA A 313 20.96 -9.70 -4.66
CA ALA A 313 20.20 -10.09 -5.83
C ALA A 313 20.88 -11.28 -6.49
N THR A 314 20.08 -12.13 -7.10
CA THR A 314 20.57 -13.23 -7.93
C THR A 314 20.31 -12.91 -9.38
N ASP A 315 21.25 -13.30 -10.21
CA ASP A 315 21.24 -13.12 -11.65
C ASP A 315 21.15 -14.52 -12.29
N SER A 316 20.32 -14.68 -13.32
CA SER A 316 20.23 -15.98 -14.02
C SER A 316 21.47 -16.26 -14.90
N ASP A 317 22.23 -15.21 -15.21
CA ASP A 317 23.62 -15.01 -15.64
C ASP A 317 24.73 -14.99 -14.54
N PRO A 318 25.23 -16.08 -13.94
CA PRO A 318 26.18 -15.99 -12.82
C PRO A 318 27.55 -15.34 -13.17
N SER A 319 27.84 -15.10 -14.45
CA SER A 319 29.05 -14.37 -14.89
C SER A 319 28.89 -12.85 -14.91
N ARG A 320 27.70 -12.33 -14.61
CA ARG A 320 27.36 -10.91 -14.73
C ARG A 320 27.54 -10.16 -13.41
N THR A 321 27.97 -8.90 -13.54
CA THR A 321 28.10 -7.98 -12.41
C THR A 321 26.80 -7.21 -12.24
N LEU A 322 26.26 -7.25 -11.01
CA LEU A 322 25.06 -6.55 -10.61
C LEU A 322 25.37 -5.14 -10.12
N SER A 323 24.50 -4.19 -10.44
CA SER A 323 24.53 -2.82 -9.90
C SER A 323 23.17 -2.45 -9.33
N TYR A 324 23.16 -1.76 -8.18
CA TYR A 324 21.95 -1.44 -7.43
C TYR A 324 21.65 0.06 -7.44
N THR A 325 20.36 0.38 -7.46
CA THR A 325 19.84 1.73 -7.23
C THR A 325 18.64 1.69 -6.31
N ALA A 326 18.39 2.76 -5.56
CA ALA A 326 17.25 2.85 -4.66
C ALA A 326 16.55 4.21 -4.79
N THR A 327 15.23 4.18 -4.63
CA THR A 327 14.39 5.38 -4.51
C THR A 327 13.55 5.30 -3.23
N GLY A 328 13.20 6.45 -2.68
CA GLY A 328 12.41 6.52 -1.44
C GLY A 328 13.18 6.13 -0.18
N LEU A 329 14.54 6.14 -0.21
CA LEU A 329 15.33 5.96 1.00
C LEU A 329 15.03 7.07 2.03
N PRO A 330 14.98 6.76 3.32
CA PRO A 330 14.89 7.78 4.36
C PRO A 330 16.03 8.80 4.28
N ALA A 331 15.73 10.06 4.62
CA ALA A 331 16.73 11.13 4.63
C ALA A 331 17.96 10.73 5.47
N GLY A 332 19.16 10.89 4.93
CA GLY A 332 20.41 10.50 5.59
C GLY A 332 20.93 9.09 5.25
N LEU A 333 20.13 8.27 4.55
CA LEU A 333 20.60 7.01 3.96
C LEU A 333 20.90 7.15 2.46
N SER A 334 21.87 6.39 1.99
CA SER A 334 22.27 6.30 0.59
C SER A 334 22.55 4.85 0.20
N MET A 335 22.59 4.56 -1.10
CA MET A 335 22.93 3.23 -1.62
C MET A 335 24.19 3.29 -2.48
N SER A 336 25.12 2.37 -2.24
CA SER A 336 26.27 2.12 -3.12
C SER A 336 25.88 1.25 -4.32
N ALA A 337 26.68 1.29 -5.38
CA ALA A 337 26.48 0.47 -6.58
C ALA A 337 26.49 -1.05 -6.29
N ASP A 338 27.07 -1.47 -5.16
CA ASP A 338 27.21 -2.87 -4.75
C ASP A 338 26.03 -3.35 -3.86
N GLY A 339 25.01 -2.50 -3.68
CA GLY A 339 23.78 -2.84 -2.96
C GLY A 339 23.82 -2.60 -1.45
N LEU A 340 24.88 -1.97 -0.92
CA LEU A 340 24.92 -1.53 0.48
C LEU A 340 24.12 -0.24 0.65
N ILE A 341 23.02 -0.30 1.40
CA ILE A 341 22.36 0.88 1.96
C ILE A 341 23.08 1.25 3.25
N SER A 342 23.61 2.46 3.35
CA SER A 342 24.26 2.94 4.56
C SER A 342 24.14 4.46 4.73
N GLY A 343 24.37 4.91 5.96
CA GLY A 343 24.30 6.31 6.36
C GLY A 343 23.66 6.45 7.73
N THR A 344 23.34 7.68 8.10
CA THR A 344 22.71 8.01 9.38
C THR A 344 21.38 8.70 9.11
N PRO A 345 20.23 8.07 9.38
CA PRO A 345 18.93 8.69 9.14
C PRO A 345 18.79 10.01 9.90
N THR A 346 18.23 11.04 9.27
CA THR A 346 18.12 12.39 9.85
C THR A 346 16.68 12.81 10.18
N ALA A 347 15.67 12.02 9.77
CA ALA A 347 14.27 12.32 10.00
C ALA A 347 13.47 11.05 10.27
N ALA A 348 12.57 11.12 11.25
CA ALA A 348 11.62 10.06 11.56
C ALA A 348 10.53 9.94 10.47
N GLY A 349 10.01 8.74 10.29
CA GLY A 349 8.91 8.47 9.36
C GLY A 349 9.03 7.11 8.70
N SER A 350 7.91 6.65 8.15
CA SER A 350 7.91 5.45 7.31
C SER A 350 8.17 5.86 5.86
N SER A 351 9.20 5.26 5.26
CA SER A 351 9.50 5.42 3.83
C SER A 351 9.18 4.13 3.09
N THR A 352 8.54 4.24 1.93
CA THR A 352 8.41 3.10 1.01
C THR A 352 9.64 3.10 0.10
N VAL A 353 10.57 2.18 0.37
CA VAL A 353 11.82 2.06 -0.38
C VAL A 353 11.61 1.09 -1.53
N THR A 354 12.01 1.49 -2.73
CA THR A 354 12.07 0.61 -3.90
C THR A 354 13.52 0.48 -4.33
N VAL A 355 14.04 -0.75 -4.31
CA VAL A 355 15.40 -1.07 -4.76
C VAL A 355 15.33 -1.80 -6.07
N THR A 356 16.14 -1.36 -7.03
CA THR A 356 16.30 -1.99 -8.34
C THR A 356 17.73 -2.50 -8.48
N GLY A 357 17.89 -3.80 -8.68
CA GLY A 357 19.15 -4.45 -9.04
C GLY A 357 19.18 -4.70 -10.54
N THR A 358 20.22 -4.25 -11.22
CA THR A 358 20.38 -4.27 -12.68
C THR A 358 21.66 -5.00 -13.06
N ASP A 359 21.70 -5.55 -14.27
CA ASP A 359 22.92 -6.03 -14.90
C ASP A 359 23.18 -5.25 -16.20
N ALA A 360 24.35 -5.40 -16.80
CA ALA A 360 24.75 -4.66 -18.01
C ALA A 360 23.89 -4.93 -19.27
N THR A 361 22.96 -5.88 -19.23
CA THR A 361 22.02 -6.23 -20.32
C THR A 361 20.59 -5.71 -20.11
N GLY A 362 20.25 -5.20 -18.92
CA GLY A 362 18.98 -4.52 -18.64
C GLY A 362 17.71 -5.40 -18.70
N ALA A 363 17.80 -6.67 -18.30
CA ALA A 363 16.72 -7.65 -18.48
C ALA A 363 15.86 -7.93 -17.22
N TRP A 364 14.65 -8.49 -17.45
CA TRP A 364 13.47 -8.36 -16.59
C TRP A 364 13.08 -9.64 -15.84
N GLY A 365 12.88 -9.53 -14.51
CA GLY A 365 12.01 -10.41 -13.72
C GLY A 365 10.67 -9.73 -13.43
N HIS A 366 9.54 -10.42 -13.61
CA HIS A 366 8.23 -9.90 -13.18
C HIS A 366 8.14 -9.85 -11.63
N PRO A 367 7.40 -8.91 -10.99
CA PRO A 367 6.64 -7.78 -11.55
C PRO A 367 7.08 -6.37 -11.02
N ARG A 368 7.45 -5.47 -11.95
CA ARG A 368 7.32 -3.96 -12.05
C ARG A 368 7.42 -3.08 -10.76
N PRO A 369 8.07 -1.87 -10.71
CA PRO A 369 8.29 -0.87 -11.79
C PRO A 369 9.69 -0.19 -11.89
N THR A 370 9.93 0.49 -13.03
CA THR A 370 11.01 1.46 -13.38
C THR A 370 12.47 0.98 -13.42
N ALA A 371 13.06 1.12 -14.63
CA ALA A 371 14.42 0.77 -15.06
C ALA A 371 14.79 -0.73 -14.95
N GLY A 372 15.30 -1.30 -16.05
CA GLY A 372 15.47 -2.75 -16.20
C GLY A 372 16.32 -3.37 -15.09
N GLY A 373 15.70 -4.24 -14.30
CA GLY A 373 16.28 -4.88 -13.14
C GLY A 373 15.23 -5.54 -12.24
N GLY A 374 15.64 -6.49 -11.42
CA GLY A 374 14.80 -7.02 -10.34
C GLY A 374 14.49 -5.90 -9.36
N SER A 375 13.23 -5.75 -8.95
CA SER A 375 12.84 -4.71 -7.99
C SER A 375 12.21 -5.32 -6.74
N ALA A 376 12.62 -4.86 -5.57
CA ALA A 376 12.02 -5.19 -4.29
C ALA A 376 11.56 -3.91 -3.59
N GLY A 377 10.26 -3.84 -3.30
CA GLY A 377 9.67 -2.81 -2.44
C GLY A 377 9.61 -3.30 -1.00
N PHE A 378 10.08 -2.48 -0.06
CA PHE A 378 9.93 -2.75 1.37
C PHE A 378 9.70 -1.45 2.13
N THR A 379 9.08 -1.56 3.30
CA THR A 379 8.92 -0.43 4.21
C THR A 379 10.18 -0.27 5.04
N TYR A 380 10.74 0.93 5.05
CA TYR A 380 11.82 1.32 5.93
C TYR A 380 11.26 2.29 6.97
N GLY A 381 10.97 1.78 8.16
CA GLY A 381 10.55 2.59 9.30
C GLY A 381 11.77 3.25 9.93
N ILE A 382 11.89 4.56 9.78
CA ILE A 382 12.79 5.33 10.65
C ILE A 382 11.97 5.73 11.85
N SER A 383 12.19 5.06 12.98
CA SER A 383 11.74 5.63 14.22
C SER A 383 12.52 6.93 14.40
N SER A 384 11.86 7.96 14.93
CA SER A 384 12.63 8.96 15.65
C SER A 384 13.58 8.18 16.56
N ASP A 385 14.77 8.69 16.75
CA ASP A 385 15.30 8.68 18.10
C ASP A 385 14.22 9.39 18.97
N ASP A 386 13.12 8.69 19.27
CA ASP A 386 13.01 8.00 20.52
C ASP A 386 11.80 7.04 20.57
N SER A 387 12.08 5.75 20.54
CA SER A 387 11.58 4.88 21.60
C SER A 387 12.75 3.97 21.97
N GLY A 388 13.87 4.56 22.37
CA GLY A 388 14.68 3.87 23.36
C GLY A 388 13.72 3.57 24.51
N SER A 389 13.68 2.34 25.00
CA SER A 389 12.86 1.93 26.15
C SER A 389 12.69 3.09 27.14
N ALA A 390 11.45 3.43 27.53
CA ALA A 390 11.14 4.50 28.48
C ALA A 390 12.28 4.66 29.49
N TYR A 391 13.06 5.74 29.37
CA TYR A 391 14.15 6.00 30.30
C TYR A 391 13.53 6.68 31.51
N THR A 392 13.18 5.89 32.51
CA THR A 392 12.77 6.41 33.81
C THR A 392 14.00 7.03 34.49
N LEU A 393 13.92 8.32 34.79
CA LEU A 393 14.95 9.03 35.54
C LEU A 393 15.08 8.36 36.92
N PRO A 394 16.30 8.01 37.35
CA PRO A 394 16.53 7.35 38.63
C PRO A 394 16.42 8.35 39.79
N ILE A 395 15.20 8.81 40.06
CA ILE A 395 14.87 9.62 41.23
C ILE A 395 15.01 8.72 42.45
N ALA A 396 15.90 9.07 43.39
CA ALA A 396 16.08 8.35 44.64
C ALA A 396 14.87 8.57 45.56
N ASN A 397 14.38 7.49 46.17
CA ASN A 397 13.26 7.51 47.11
C ASN A 397 12.05 8.36 46.63
N PRO A 398 11.52 8.13 45.42
CA PRO A 398 10.49 8.98 44.82
C PRO A 398 9.12 8.83 45.50
N ASP A 399 8.91 7.71 46.17
CA ASP A 399 7.70 7.27 46.85
C ASP A 399 7.81 7.29 48.38
N ALA A 400 8.96 7.72 48.91
CA ALA A 400 9.21 7.78 50.34
C ALA A 400 9.24 6.40 51.04
N GLU A 401 9.65 5.35 50.34
CA GLU A 401 9.71 3.97 50.86
C GLU A 401 11.10 3.56 51.38
N THR A 402 12.09 4.45 51.31
CA THR A 402 13.45 4.17 51.81
C THR A 402 13.55 4.44 53.30
N ASP A 403 14.12 3.49 54.05
CA ASP A 403 14.29 3.54 55.51
C ASP A 403 12.98 3.63 56.31
N THR A 404 13.01 4.27 57.49
CA THR A 404 11.89 4.29 58.43
C THR A 404 11.03 5.52 58.19
N CYS A 405 9.71 5.33 58.14
CA CYS A 405 8.73 6.41 58.15
C CYS A 405 8.25 6.75 59.57
N GLY A 406 7.79 7.99 59.77
CA GLY A 406 7.29 8.43 61.06
C GLY A 406 5.89 7.88 61.34
N SER A 407 5.66 7.40 62.57
CA SER A 407 4.36 6.88 63.01
C SER A 407 3.64 7.77 64.06
N GLY A 408 4.24 8.92 64.39
CA GLY A 408 3.68 9.92 65.31
C GLY A 408 2.98 11.08 64.58
N SER A 409 2.10 11.80 65.28
CA SER A 409 1.51 13.07 64.81
C SER A 409 2.42 14.26 65.13
N GLY A 410 2.28 15.40 64.44
CA GLY A 410 2.87 16.67 64.91
C GLY A 410 4.38 16.78 64.77
N GLY A 411 4.92 16.65 63.56
CA GLY A 411 6.37 16.80 63.31
C GLY A 411 7.25 15.62 63.74
N GLY A 412 6.65 14.48 64.07
CA GLY A 412 7.34 13.21 64.38
C GLY A 412 7.79 12.39 63.16
N GLY A 413 7.75 12.96 61.95
CA GLY A 413 8.23 12.34 60.73
C GLY A 413 9.76 12.17 60.71
N TYR A 414 10.23 11.21 59.91
CA TYR A 414 11.67 11.04 59.68
C TYR A 414 12.15 12.04 58.62
N PRO A 415 13.39 12.55 58.72
CA PRO A 415 14.00 13.33 57.64
C PRO A 415 13.87 12.63 56.29
N VAL A 416 13.56 13.39 55.23
CA VAL A 416 13.52 12.86 53.86
C VAL A 416 14.86 12.19 53.50
N GLN A 417 14.79 10.97 52.97
CA GLN A 417 15.95 10.22 52.49
C GLN A 417 16.09 10.34 50.99
N GLY A 418 17.33 10.43 50.48
CA GLY A 418 17.60 10.59 49.04
C GLY A 418 17.38 12.01 48.48
N TRP A 419 16.90 12.94 49.30
CA TRP A 419 16.62 14.33 48.94
C TRP A 419 17.39 15.32 49.82
N THR A 420 17.75 16.48 49.28
CA THR A 420 18.40 17.56 50.02
C THR A 420 17.35 18.59 50.44
N ALA A 421 17.14 18.75 51.74
CA ALA A 421 16.30 19.82 52.27
C ALA A 421 16.96 21.19 52.05
N THR A 422 16.29 22.09 51.33
CA THR A 422 16.80 23.43 50.99
C THR A 422 16.14 24.54 51.79
N ALA A 423 14.99 24.28 52.42
CA ALA A 423 14.32 25.18 53.35
C ALA A 423 13.50 24.38 54.37
N ASN A 424 13.80 24.55 55.67
CA ASN A 424 13.24 23.70 56.75
C ASN A 424 13.37 22.20 56.40
N GLN A 425 12.66 21.32 57.09
CA GLN A 425 12.77 19.87 56.86
C GLN A 425 11.39 19.27 56.57
N PRO A 426 11.08 18.95 55.29
CA PRO A 426 10.00 18.03 54.96
C PRO A 426 10.25 16.66 55.61
N GLN A 427 9.21 15.84 55.74
CA GLN A 427 9.31 14.54 56.42
C GLN A 427 8.77 13.39 55.57
N GLN A 428 9.09 12.16 55.98
CA GLN A 428 8.54 10.91 55.47
C GLN A 428 7.67 10.27 56.57
N VAL A 429 6.41 9.99 56.25
CA VAL A 429 5.36 9.58 57.19
C VAL A 429 4.68 8.31 56.72
N CYS A 430 4.37 7.40 57.65
CA CYS A 430 3.71 6.13 57.29
C CYS A 430 2.22 6.35 57.04
N TYR A 431 1.67 5.69 56.02
CA TYR A 431 0.23 5.59 55.85
C TYR A 431 -0.44 4.96 57.09
N GLY A 432 -1.59 5.49 57.47
CA GLY A 432 -2.36 5.02 58.63
C GLY A 432 -1.86 5.53 59.98
N SER A 433 -0.79 6.33 60.01
CA SER A 433 -0.39 7.07 61.21
C SER A 433 -1.53 7.99 61.68
N PRO A 434 -1.69 8.22 63.00
CA PRO A 434 -2.72 9.11 63.51
C PRO A 434 -2.62 10.48 62.83
N THR A 435 -3.77 11.01 62.38
CA THR A 435 -3.93 12.29 61.65
C THR A 435 -3.44 12.32 60.20
N TYR A 436 -2.88 11.23 59.67
CA TYR A 436 -2.41 11.14 58.28
C TYR A 436 -3.30 10.24 57.40
N PRO A 437 -3.18 10.31 56.06
CA PRO A 437 -3.90 9.45 55.14
C PRO A 437 -3.72 7.96 55.47
N THR A 438 -4.79 7.19 55.33
CA THR A 438 -4.71 5.72 55.26
C THR A 438 -4.22 5.28 53.88
N ALA A 439 -3.75 4.03 53.75
CA ALA A 439 -3.37 3.49 52.43
C ALA A 439 -4.51 3.60 51.39
N ALA A 440 -5.78 3.42 51.81
CA ALA A 440 -6.94 3.60 50.93
C ALA A 440 -7.18 5.05 50.46
N GLN A 441 -6.51 6.02 51.07
CA GLN A 441 -6.52 7.44 50.70
C GLN A 441 -5.23 7.86 49.97
N GLY A 442 -4.26 6.94 49.82
CA GLY A 442 -3.08 7.10 48.99
C GLY A 442 -3.33 6.73 47.52
N PRO A 443 -2.26 6.56 46.72
CA PRO A 443 -2.31 6.13 45.32
C PRO A 443 -3.26 4.96 45.09
N GLN A 444 -4.13 5.07 44.08
CA GLN A 444 -5.05 4.01 43.65
C GLN A 444 -4.63 3.48 42.26
N ALA A 445 -5.18 2.33 41.86
CA ALA A 445 -4.76 1.62 40.63
C ALA A 445 -4.60 2.55 39.40
N PRO A 446 -3.53 2.39 38.60
CA PRO A 446 -2.64 1.22 38.55
C PRO A 446 -1.50 1.19 39.59
N ALA A 447 -1.32 2.23 40.41
CA ALA A 447 -0.40 2.20 41.55
C ALA A 447 -1.06 1.55 42.78
N ALA A 448 -0.26 0.91 43.63
CA ALA A 448 -0.67 0.54 44.98
C ALA A 448 0.00 1.53 45.96
N PRO A 449 -0.68 1.96 47.02
CA PRO A 449 -0.01 2.75 48.05
C PRO A 449 1.12 1.89 48.65
N GLY A 450 2.32 2.46 48.75
CA GLY A 450 3.40 1.90 49.56
C GLY A 450 3.12 2.05 51.05
N ASP A 451 4.16 1.95 51.89
CA ASP A 451 4.04 2.09 53.34
C ASP A 451 4.08 3.57 53.79
N ALA A 452 4.56 4.50 52.96
CA ALA A 452 4.83 5.88 53.33
C ALA A 452 4.63 6.91 52.20
N PHE A 453 4.72 8.19 52.57
CA PHE A 453 4.65 9.33 51.66
C PHE A 453 5.40 10.53 52.28
N PHE A 454 5.65 11.58 51.49
CA PHE A 454 6.25 12.83 51.97
C PHE A 454 5.20 13.85 52.42
N ASP A 455 5.51 14.58 53.50
CA ASP A 455 4.74 15.74 53.97
C ASP A 455 5.65 16.96 54.24
N GLY A 456 5.05 18.13 54.45
CA GLY A 456 5.81 19.37 54.66
C GLY A 456 6.33 19.55 56.10
N GLY A 457 5.91 18.73 57.06
CA GLY A 457 6.30 18.81 58.46
C GLY A 457 5.69 20.00 59.22
N PRO A 458 6.21 20.35 60.41
CA PRO A 458 5.58 21.31 61.31
C PRO A 458 5.81 22.80 60.93
N TYR A 459 6.35 23.07 59.74
CA TYR A 459 6.80 24.39 59.32
C TYR A 459 5.75 25.10 58.46
N ALA A 460 5.81 26.43 58.37
CA ALA A 460 4.92 27.18 57.48
C ALA A 460 5.21 26.94 55.99
N SER A 461 6.46 26.56 55.69
CA SER A 461 6.92 26.17 54.36
C SER A 461 8.14 25.29 54.51
N SER A 462 8.27 24.28 53.68
CA SER A 462 9.49 23.49 53.57
C SER A 462 9.78 23.12 52.12
N GLN A 463 11.04 22.79 51.81
CA GLN A 463 11.45 22.48 50.46
C GLN A 463 12.54 21.42 50.45
N MET A 464 12.47 20.53 49.46
CA MET A 464 13.51 19.56 49.16
C MET A 464 13.83 19.53 47.66
N THR A 465 15.07 19.18 47.36
CA THR A 465 15.56 19.07 45.99
C THR A 465 16.34 17.78 45.74
N GLN A 466 16.30 17.32 44.50
CA GLN A 466 17.15 16.25 44.00
C GLN A 466 17.51 16.55 42.55
N THR A 467 18.77 16.37 42.17
CA THR A 467 19.22 16.58 40.80
C THR A 467 19.66 15.25 40.20
N VAL A 468 19.07 14.90 39.06
CA VAL A 468 19.38 13.67 38.32
C VAL A 468 20.22 14.04 37.11
N ASP A 469 21.38 13.40 36.98
CA ASP A 469 22.21 13.50 35.78
C ASP A 469 21.56 12.71 34.63
N VAL A 470 21.46 13.35 33.46
CA VAL A 470 20.93 12.74 32.24
C VAL A 470 21.90 12.87 31.06
N THR A 471 23.20 13.06 31.36
CA THR A 471 24.22 13.21 30.31
C THR A 471 24.38 11.93 29.48
N GLY A 472 24.01 10.77 30.04
CA GLY A 472 23.93 9.50 29.31
C GLY A 472 22.91 9.50 28.16
N GLN A 473 21.96 10.44 28.17
CA GLN A 473 20.86 10.60 27.23
C GLN A 473 21.11 11.79 26.29
N ALA A 474 22.30 12.40 26.34
CA ALA A 474 22.63 13.61 25.58
C ALA A 474 22.40 13.46 24.06
N THR A 475 22.61 12.26 23.49
CA THR A 475 22.31 11.97 22.08
C THR A 475 20.82 12.12 21.78
N GLN A 476 19.98 11.49 22.60
CA GLN A 476 18.51 11.50 22.45
C GLN A 476 17.95 12.90 22.70
N ILE A 477 18.43 13.57 23.77
CA ILE A 477 18.07 14.96 24.09
C ILE A 477 18.47 15.90 22.94
N GLY A 478 19.62 15.65 22.30
CA GLY A 478 20.15 16.43 21.20
C GLY A 478 19.27 16.47 19.94
N THR A 479 18.32 15.54 19.80
CA THR A 479 17.35 15.55 18.70
C THR A 479 16.36 16.71 18.77
N GLY A 480 16.11 17.24 19.97
CA GLY A 480 15.04 18.21 20.22
C GLY A 480 13.64 17.66 20.04
N THR A 481 13.47 16.34 19.94
CA THR A 481 12.16 15.67 19.79
C THR A 481 11.83 14.73 20.94
N LEU A 482 12.75 14.52 21.88
CA LEU A 482 12.61 13.59 23.01
C LEU A 482 11.43 13.97 23.92
N PRO A 483 10.34 13.18 23.99
CA PRO A 483 9.23 13.48 24.88
C PRO A 483 9.61 13.21 26.34
N TYR A 484 8.98 13.92 27.27
CA TYR A 484 8.97 13.55 28.69
C TYR A 484 7.55 13.40 29.23
N THR A 485 7.44 12.58 30.27
CA THR A 485 6.28 12.52 31.17
C THR A 485 6.77 12.69 32.60
N LEU A 486 6.33 13.75 33.29
CA LEU A 486 6.48 13.94 34.72
C LEU A 486 5.15 13.57 35.38
N SER A 487 5.16 12.73 36.42
CA SER A 487 3.96 12.38 37.17
C SER A 487 4.24 12.25 38.65
N GLY A 488 3.23 12.44 39.48
CA GLY A 488 3.30 12.21 40.91
C GLY A 488 1.91 12.23 41.53
N TRP A 489 1.79 11.66 42.72
CA TRP A 489 0.57 11.72 43.51
C TRP A 489 0.67 12.87 44.49
N LEU A 490 -0.15 13.89 44.28
CA LEU A 490 -0.17 15.11 45.08
C LEU A 490 -1.50 15.22 45.81
N GLY A 491 -1.49 15.66 47.06
CA GLY A 491 -2.71 15.67 47.85
C GLY A 491 -2.63 16.51 49.10
N GLY A 492 -3.60 16.27 49.97
CA GLY A 492 -3.60 16.88 51.30
C GLY A 492 -4.74 16.42 52.19
N TYR A 493 -4.89 17.07 53.34
CA TYR A 493 -5.84 16.69 54.39
C TYR A 493 -7.18 17.42 54.29
N SER A 494 -8.28 16.66 54.25
CA SER A 494 -9.66 17.16 54.39
C SER A 494 -9.91 18.47 53.60
N THR A 495 -10.29 19.54 54.29
CA THR A 495 -10.57 20.87 53.72
C THR A 495 -9.38 21.83 53.76
N GLN A 496 -8.23 21.40 54.29
CA GLN A 496 -7.06 22.27 54.47
C GLN A 496 -6.42 22.62 53.13
N GLY A 497 -6.06 23.90 52.96
CA GLY A 497 -5.42 24.44 51.74
C GLY A 497 -3.90 24.21 51.66
N ASP A 498 -3.36 23.44 52.60
CA ASP A 498 -1.98 22.99 52.60
C ASP A 498 -1.69 22.23 51.31
N ASN A 499 -0.50 22.41 50.78
CA ASN A 499 -0.24 22.02 49.40
C ASN A 499 1.24 21.79 49.14
N VAL A 500 1.50 20.92 48.17
CA VAL A 500 2.83 20.67 47.63
C VAL A 500 2.79 20.88 46.12
N GLY A 501 3.78 21.59 45.59
CA GLY A 501 4.02 21.69 44.14
C GLY A 501 5.40 21.14 43.79
N VAL A 502 5.52 20.53 42.61
CA VAL A 502 6.78 20.00 42.11
C VAL A 502 7.18 20.71 40.83
N VAL A 503 8.41 21.23 40.78
CA VAL A 503 9.02 21.79 39.58
C VAL A 503 10.22 20.95 39.19
N ALA A 504 10.20 20.39 37.99
CA ALA A 504 11.37 19.76 37.35
C ALA A 504 12.02 20.80 36.43
N THR A 505 13.22 21.26 36.77
CA THR A 505 13.97 22.24 35.99
C THR A 505 15.00 21.53 35.14
N PHE A 506 14.94 21.70 33.83
CA PHE A 506 15.94 21.21 32.89
C PHE A 506 17.13 22.15 32.92
N LEU A 507 18.31 21.64 33.29
CA LEU A 507 19.53 22.43 33.43
C LEU A 507 20.55 22.03 32.37
N ASP A 508 21.22 23.01 31.77
CA ASP A 508 22.37 22.77 30.91
C ASP A 508 23.63 22.37 31.70
N ALA A 509 24.72 22.08 31.00
CA ALA A 509 26.00 21.68 31.62
C ALA A 509 26.64 22.78 32.50
N SER A 510 26.21 24.04 32.38
CA SER A 510 26.64 25.15 33.24
C SER A 510 25.74 25.36 34.47
N GLY A 511 24.62 24.63 34.55
CA GLY A 511 23.60 24.79 35.57
C GLY A 511 22.56 25.88 35.25
N ALA A 512 22.50 26.38 34.02
CA ALA A 512 21.48 27.35 33.60
C ALA A 512 20.17 26.64 33.25
N SER A 513 19.04 27.25 33.62
CA SER A 513 17.71 26.72 33.29
C SER A 513 17.40 26.87 31.80
N LEU A 514 17.02 25.76 31.17
CA LEU A 514 16.56 25.67 29.78
C LEU A 514 15.03 25.63 29.68
N GLY A 515 14.35 25.35 30.79
CA GLY A 515 12.90 25.21 30.87
C GLY A 515 12.47 24.47 32.13
N THR A 516 11.16 24.36 32.33
CA THR A 516 10.57 23.70 33.50
C THR A 516 9.35 22.88 33.11
N ALA A 517 9.16 21.73 33.77
CA ALA A 517 7.90 21.02 33.88
C ALA A 517 7.35 21.19 35.31
N THR A 518 6.03 21.22 35.48
CA THR A 518 5.41 21.52 36.78
C THR A 518 4.21 20.61 37.05
N LEU A 519 4.19 20.01 38.24
CA LEU A 519 2.98 19.46 38.84
C LEU A 519 2.43 20.53 39.79
N ALA A 520 1.30 21.11 39.41
CA ALA A 520 0.66 22.15 40.22
C ALA A 520 0.10 21.54 41.51
N PRO A 521 0.01 22.31 42.61
CA PRO A 521 -0.55 21.78 43.83
C PRO A 521 -2.03 21.43 43.70
N VAL A 522 -2.43 20.30 44.29
CA VAL A 522 -3.81 19.82 44.27
C VAL A 522 -4.64 20.53 45.34
N THR A 523 -5.67 21.24 44.91
CA THR A 523 -6.55 22.02 45.79
C THR A 523 -7.54 21.15 46.58
N PRO A 524 -8.09 21.65 47.70
CA PRO A 524 -9.16 20.95 48.44
C PRO A 524 -10.40 20.68 47.55
N ALA A 525 -10.69 21.56 46.60
CA ALA A 525 -11.80 21.40 45.68
C ALA A 525 -11.58 20.21 44.72
N GLN A 526 -10.36 20.04 44.18
CA GLN A 526 -10.01 18.89 43.35
C GLN A 526 -10.13 17.57 44.15
N ARG A 527 -9.78 17.59 45.45
CA ARG A 527 -9.96 16.47 46.38
C ARG A 527 -11.38 16.27 46.90
N ASN A 528 -12.36 17.05 46.41
CA ASN A 528 -13.72 17.05 46.95
C ASN A 528 -13.77 17.18 48.49
N ASN A 529 -12.87 17.96 49.08
CA ASN A 529 -12.70 18.16 50.53
C ASN A 529 -12.40 16.88 51.33
N ARG A 530 -11.81 15.86 50.68
CA ARG A 530 -11.39 14.59 51.31
C ARG A 530 -9.88 14.54 51.49
N THR A 531 -9.43 13.84 52.52
CA THR A 531 -8.02 13.44 52.62
C THR A 531 -7.74 12.40 51.54
N GLU A 532 -7.00 12.78 50.51
CA GLU A 532 -6.61 11.91 49.39
C GLU A 532 -5.42 12.49 48.62
N LEU A 533 -4.72 11.63 47.87
CA LEU A 533 -3.75 12.02 46.84
C LEU A 533 -4.36 11.76 45.46
N ILE A 534 -4.14 12.70 44.53
CA ILE A 534 -4.58 12.65 43.14
C ILE A 534 -3.34 12.59 42.26
N GLN A 535 -3.38 11.73 41.24
CA GLN A 535 -2.31 11.66 40.25
C GLN A 535 -2.31 12.90 39.36
N GLU A 536 -1.22 13.64 39.36
CA GLU A 536 -0.96 14.75 38.47
C GLU A 536 0.10 14.36 37.45
N GLN A 537 -0.02 14.91 36.24
CA GLN A 537 0.90 14.63 35.14
C GLN A 537 1.17 15.89 34.31
N ALA A 538 2.42 16.05 33.90
CA ALA A 538 2.84 17.04 32.90
C ALA A 538 3.66 16.35 31.81
N THR A 539 3.32 16.61 30.56
CA THR A 539 4.05 16.09 29.40
C THR A 539 4.64 17.23 28.58
N GLY A 540 5.68 16.91 27.80
CA GLY A 540 6.33 17.89 26.93
C GLY A 540 7.52 17.30 26.21
N THR A 541 8.44 18.17 25.77
CA THR A 541 9.67 17.77 25.09
C THR A 541 10.87 18.23 25.92
N VAL A 542 11.86 17.36 26.09
CA VAL A 542 13.09 17.67 26.84
C VAL A 542 13.87 18.76 26.07
N PRO A 543 14.20 19.91 26.69
CA PRO A 543 14.97 20.95 26.03
C PRO A 543 16.34 20.46 25.56
N VAL A 544 16.72 20.80 24.32
CA VAL A 544 18.04 20.48 23.77
C VAL A 544 19.13 21.07 24.66
N GLY A 545 20.14 20.26 24.98
CA GLY A 545 21.25 20.66 25.84
C GLY A 545 21.04 20.39 27.33
N THR A 546 19.92 19.79 27.73
CA THR A 546 19.70 19.32 29.10
C THR A 546 20.80 18.34 29.50
N ALA A 547 21.54 18.66 30.55
CA ALA A 547 22.55 17.80 31.16
C ALA A 547 22.06 17.19 32.48
N SER A 548 21.17 17.88 33.19
CA SER A 548 20.55 17.38 34.42
C SER A 548 19.12 17.89 34.58
N VAL A 549 18.32 17.19 35.39
CA VAL A 549 16.99 17.63 35.80
C VAL A 549 16.97 17.80 37.32
N GLN A 550 16.69 19.02 37.78
CA GLN A 550 16.50 19.31 39.21
C GLN A 550 15.02 19.31 39.56
N PHE A 551 14.63 18.37 40.40
CA PHE A 551 13.30 18.32 41.01
C PHE A 551 13.29 19.12 42.29
N THR A 552 12.31 20.01 42.43
CA THR A 552 12.08 20.82 43.62
C THR A 552 10.66 20.63 44.08
N ALA A 553 10.47 20.01 45.24
CA ALA A 553 9.17 19.90 45.91
C ALA A 553 9.08 20.99 46.98
N SER A 554 8.06 21.85 46.89
CA SER A 554 7.82 22.94 47.83
C SER A 554 6.48 22.75 48.52
N PHE A 555 6.51 22.67 49.84
CA PHE A 555 5.36 22.51 50.71
C PHE A 555 5.01 23.86 51.32
N THR A 556 3.72 24.17 51.40
CA THR A 556 3.24 25.41 52.03
C THR A 556 1.98 25.17 52.83
N ARG A 557 2.09 25.44 54.14
CA ARG A 557 0.99 25.38 55.09
C ARG A 557 0.11 26.62 54.98
N GLN A 558 -1.19 26.41 54.81
CA GLN A 558 -2.21 27.44 54.82
C GLN A 558 -3.16 27.34 56.02
N ALA A 559 -3.26 26.16 56.65
CA ALA A 559 -4.09 25.88 57.82
C ALA A 559 -3.38 24.89 58.77
N GLY A 560 -3.95 24.63 59.94
CA GLY A 560 -3.43 23.59 60.84
C GLY A 560 -2.09 23.91 61.51
N THR A 561 -1.51 22.88 62.13
CA THR A 561 -0.22 22.93 62.85
C THR A 561 0.91 22.20 62.14
N ASP A 562 0.59 21.35 61.18
CA ASP A 562 1.52 20.67 60.28
C ASP A 562 1.15 21.04 58.84
N ASP A 563 2.11 20.98 57.93
CA ASP A 563 1.90 21.20 56.50
C ASP A 563 1.41 19.91 55.86
N ASP A 564 0.09 19.82 55.71
CA ASP A 564 -0.60 18.65 55.16
C ASP A 564 -0.56 18.58 53.62
N GLY A 565 0.49 19.12 52.97
CA GLY A 565 0.77 18.87 51.57
C GLY A 565 1.42 17.50 51.38
N TYR A 566 0.78 16.59 50.63
CA TYR A 566 1.26 15.20 50.49
C TYR A 566 1.81 14.91 49.10
N LEU A 567 2.99 14.28 49.04
CA LEU A 567 3.64 13.85 47.79
C LEU A 567 4.04 12.37 47.88
N GLY A 568 3.75 11.61 46.83
CA GLY A 568 4.23 10.23 46.66
C GLY A 568 4.41 9.85 45.20
N ASP A 569 5.18 8.79 44.96
CA ASP A 569 5.41 8.15 43.66
C ASP A 569 5.73 9.15 42.54
N LEU A 570 6.72 10.03 42.81
CA LEU A 570 7.21 11.01 41.83
C LEU A 570 8.06 10.31 40.76
N SER A 571 7.65 10.38 39.50
CA SER A 571 8.36 9.76 38.39
C SER A 571 8.54 10.74 37.24
N MET A 572 9.66 10.57 36.53
CA MET A 572 9.84 11.21 35.24
C MET A 572 10.42 10.20 34.26
N SER A 573 9.84 10.09 33.08
CA SER A 573 10.40 9.30 31.99
C SER A 573 10.72 10.17 30.78
N PHE A 574 11.80 9.83 30.09
CA PHE A 574 12.06 10.27 28.72
C PHE A 574 11.69 9.14 27.76
N GLY A 575 11.13 9.49 26.61
CA GLY A 575 10.66 8.51 25.62
C GLY A 575 9.27 7.95 25.91
N SER A 576 8.79 7.09 25.00
CA SER A 576 7.43 6.52 25.00
C SER A 576 7.16 5.63 26.21
#